data_AF-A0A3D5UZP5-F1
#
_entry.id   AF-A0A3D5UZP5-F1
#
_cell.length_a   1.000
_cell.length_b   1.000
_cell.length_c   1.000
_cell.angle_alpha   90.00
_cell.angle_beta   90.00
_cell.angle_gamma   90.00
#
_symmetry.space_group_name_H-M   'P 1'
#
loop_
_entity.id
_entity.type
_entity.pdbx_description
1 polymer ?
#
loop_
_entity_poly.entity_id
_entity_poly.type
_entity_poly.pdbx_seq_one_letter_code
_entity_poly.pdbx_strand_id
1 'polypeptide(L)'
;MSSKSGGAKRKAVDGQKIIADNRKARFNYSIGETFEAGIELKGSEVKSLRVGQGSLNEAYAQATRDGEIMLVNAYIPVYLQANQFNHETRRPRKLLLHR
;
A
#
# COMPACT_ATOMS: atom_id res chain seq x y z
N MET A 1 15.90 18.29 20.79
CA MET A 1 14.67 18.55 20.01
C MET A 1 15.05 18.63 18.53
N SER A 2 15.06 17.49 17.82
CA SER A 2 15.52 17.46 16.41
C SER A 2 14.32 17.39 15.49
N SER A 3 14.00 18.53 14.87
CA SER A 3 12.98 18.66 13.83
C SER A 3 13.49 17.97 12.56
N LYS A 4 13.14 16.69 12.36
CA LYS A 4 13.37 16.02 11.08
C LYS A 4 12.50 16.65 10.00
N SER A 5 13.17 17.44 9.16
CA SER A 5 12.80 17.96 7.85
C SER A 5 11.67 17.18 7.15
N GLY A 6 10.51 17.84 7.04
CA GLY A 6 9.34 17.34 6.32
C GLY A 6 9.60 17.31 4.82
N GLY A 7 9.67 16.10 4.25
CA GLY A 7 9.66 15.90 2.80
C GLY A 7 8.37 16.44 2.19
N ALA A 8 8.49 17.18 1.09
CA ALA A 8 7.42 17.87 0.37
C ALA A 8 6.18 16.98 0.19
N LYS A 9 5.02 17.45 0.68
CA LYS A 9 3.73 16.84 0.37
C LYS A 9 3.42 17.14 -1.09
N ARG A 10 3.43 16.13 -1.96
CA ARG A 10 2.91 16.24 -3.33
C ARG A 10 1.44 16.68 -3.25
N LYS A 11 1.08 17.76 -3.95
CA LYS A 11 -0.31 18.23 -4.03
C LYS A 11 -1.16 17.11 -4.62
N ALA A 12 -2.26 16.78 -3.94
CA ALA A 12 -3.26 15.82 -4.41
C ALA A 12 -3.88 16.33 -5.71
N VAL A 13 -3.98 15.45 -6.70
CA VAL A 13 -4.92 15.62 -7.82
C VAL A 13 -6.32 15.48 -7.24
N ASP A 14 -7.27 16.30 -7.69
CA ASP A 14 -8.54 16.57 -7.01
C ASP A 14 -9.24 15.29 -6.49
N GLY A 15 -9.47 15.21 -5.17
CA GLY A 15 -10.11 14.07 -4.50
C GLY A 15 -9.22 12.87 -4.11
N GLN A 16 -7.96 12.79 -4.56
CA GLN A 16 -7.08 11.64 -4.28
C GLN A 16 -6.06 11.92 -3.15
N LYS A 17 -6.26 11.29 -1.99
CA LYS A 17 -5.28 11.35 -0.88
C LYS A 17 -4.29 10.18 -0.97
N ILE A 18 -3.00 10.48 -1.07
CA ILE A 18 -1.93 9.48 -0.96
C ILE A 18 -1.91 8.93 0.47
N ILE A 19 -2.11 7.62 0.61
CA ILE A 19 -2.16 6.93 1.91
C ILE A 19 -0.78 6.40 2.30
N ALA A 20 -0.09 5.73 1.38
CA ALA A 20 1.25 5.19 1.61
C ALA A 20 2.14 5.49 0.39
N ASP A 21 3.39 5.87 0.64
CA ASP A 21 4.40 6.11 -0.40
C ASP A 21 5.74 5.49 0.03
N ASN A 22 6.26 4.53 -0.74
CA ASN A 22 7.55 3.91 -0.45
C ASN A 22 8.68 4.77 -1.01
N ARG A 23 9.12 5.76 -0.22
CA ARG A 23 10.23 6.64 -0.58
C ARG A 23 11.58 5.90 -0.64
N LYS A 24 11.73 4.81 0.12
CA LYS A 24 12.96 4.02 0.15
C LYS A 24 13.19 3.28 -1.16
N ALA A 25 12.13 2.83 -1.84
CA ALA A 25 12.24 2.22 -3.16
C ALA A 25 12.88 3.17 -4.19
N ARG A 26 12.51 4.46 -4.17
CA ARG A 26 13.09 5.49 -5.07
C ARG A 26 14.54 5.86 -4.73
N PHE A 27 14.99 5.59 -3.51
CA PHE A 27 16.36 5.84 -3.10
C PHE A 27 17.27 4.64 -3.40
N ASN A 28 16.77 3.42 -3.16
CA ASN A 28 17.55 2.20 -3.33
C ASN A 28 17.62 1.69 -4.77
N TYR A 29 16.63 2.02 -5.61
CA TYR A 29 16.50 1.47 -6.96
C TYR A 29 16.28 2.60 -7.98
N SER A 30 16.79 2.40 -9.18
CA SER A 30 16.38 3.18 -10.36
C SER A 30 15.07 2.60 -10.89
N ILE A 31 14.02 3.41 -10.96
CA ILE A 31 12.72 3.00 -11.50
C ILE A 31 12.77 3.17 -13.02
N GLY A 32 12.62 2.05 -13.76
CA GLY A 32 12.50 2.09 -15.22
C GLY A 32 11.08 2.43 -15.67
N GLU A 33 10.13 1.57 -15.32
CA GLU A 33 8.72 1.70 -15.72
C GLU A 33 7.79 1.69 -14.49
N THR A 34 6.66 2.37 -14.62
CA THR A 34 5.62 2.44 -13.59
C THR A 34 4.29 1.97 -14.15
N PHE A 35 3.63 1.07 -13.44
CA PHE A 35 2.32 0.53 -13.80
C PHE A 35 1.28 0.95 -12.76
N GLU A 36 0.04 1.14 -13.22
CA GLU A 36 -1.12 1.33 -12.35
C GLU A 36 -1.82 -0.02 -12.14
N ALA A 37 -2.22 -0.30 -10.90
CA ALA A 37 -2.92 -1.52 -10.54
C ALA A 37 -3.99 -1.23 -9.49
N GLY A 38 -5.12 -1.94 -9.60
CA GLY A 38 -6.07 -2.07 -8.50
C GLY A 38 -5.55 -3.05 -7.45
N ILE A 39 -5.94 -2.88 -6.19
CA ILE A 39 -5.62 -3.81 -5.10
C ILE A 39 -6.90 -4.37 -4.52
N GLU A 40 -7.00 -5.69 -4.40
CA GLU A 40 -8.14 -6.33 -3.75
C GLU A 40 -8.05 -6.20 -2.23
N LEU A 41 -8.96 -5.41 -1.65
CA LEU A 41 -9.00 -5.09 -0.23
C LEU A 41 -10.28 -5.63 0.44
N LYS A 42 -10.15 -5.99 1.72
CA LYS A 42 -11.29 -6.25 2.61
C LYS A 42 -11.83 -4.95 3.18
N GLY A 43 -13.11 -4.93 3.59
CA GLY A 43 -13.75 -3.74 4.14
C GLY A 43 -13.02 -3.13 5.35
N SER A 44 -12.47 -3.96 6.24
CA SER A 44 -11.68 -3.49 7.39
C SER A 44 -10.33 -2.86 7.00
N GLU A 45 -9.72 -3.30 5.88
CA GLU A 45 -8.51 -2.67 5.33
C GLU A 45 -8.81 -1.30 4.73
N VAL A 46 -9.93 -1.18 4.00
CA VAL A 46 -10.39 0.10 3.46
C VAL A 46 -10.58 1.11 4.59
N LYS A 47 -11.16 0.71 5.72
CA LYS A 47 -11.32 1.60 6.88
C LYS A 47 -9.98 2.01 7.49
N SER A 48 -9.05 1.07 7.67
CA SER A 48 -7.70 1.34 8.17
C SER A 48 -6.92 2.33 7.29
N LEU A 49 -6.94 2.11 5.97
CA LEU A 49 -6.30 2.98 4.99
C LEU A 49 -6.93 4.38 4.94
N ARG A 50 -8.26 4.49 5.10
CA ARG A 50 -8.95 5.79 5.16
C ARG A 50 -8.54 6.64 6.38
N VAL A 51 -8.14 6.01 7.48
CA VAL A 51 -7.55 6.69 8.65
C VAL A 51 -6.11 7.15 8.36
N GLY A 52 -5.55 6.77 7.22
CA GLY A 52 -4.19 7.13 6.81
C GLY A 52 -3.12 6.18 7.36
N GLN A 53 -3.52 4.97 7.77
CA GLN A 53 -2.60 3.96 8.31
C GLN A 53 -2.27 2.92 7.24
N GLY A 54 -0.98 2.64 7.04
CA GLY A 54 -0.50 1.62 6.11
C GLY A 54 0.95 1.87 5.70
N SER A 55 1.69 0.81 5.38
CA SER A 55 3.09 0.89 4.96
C SER A 55 3.42 -0.14 3.89
N LEU A 56 4.18 0.31 2.88
CA LEU A 56 4.66 -0.49 1.75
C LEU A 56 6.19 -0.68 1.77
N ASN A 57 6.87 -0.35 2.88
CA ASN A 57 8.33 -0.27 2.93
C ASN A 57 9.05 -1.59 2.59
N GLU A 58 8.46 -2.73 2.97
CA GLU A 58 9.00 -4.07 2.77
C GLU A 58 8.13 -4.91 1.83
N ALA A 59 7.17 -4.26 1.17
CA ALA A 59 6.22 -4.93 0.30
C ALA A 59 6.85 -5.17 -1.08
N TYR A 60 6.53 -6.30 -1.69
CA TYR A 60 6.97 -6.64 -3.05
C TYR A 60 5.85 -7.33 -3.82
N ALA A 61 5.93 -7.26 -5.15
CA ALA A 61 5.02 -7.97 -6.04
C ALA A 61 5.60 -9.36 -6.37
N GLN A 62 4.80 -10.41 -6.20
CA GLN A 62 5.15 -11.77 -6.55
C GLN A 62 4.19 -12.29 -7.60
N ALA A 63 4.73 -12.77 -8.73
CA ALA A 63 3.94 -13.48 -9.73
C ALA A 63 3.69 -14.93 -9.26
N THR A 64 2.43 -15.37 -9.36
CA THR A 64 2.05 -16.77 -9.14
C THR A 64 2.23 -17.57 -10.43
N ARG A 65 2.21 -18.90 -10.32
CA ARG A 65 2.31 -19.80 -11.48
C ARG A 65 1.13 -19.64 -12.45
N ASP A 66 0.00 -19.15 -11.94
CA ASP A 66 -1.25 -18.99 -12.69
C ASP A 66 -1.33 -17.63 -13.42
N GLY A 67 -0.26 -16.84 -13.39
CA GLY A 67 -0.18 -15.53 -14.06
C GLY A 67 -0.79 -14.37 -13.28
N GLU A 68 -1.14 -14.58 -12.00
CA GLU A 68 -1.62 -13.52 -11.13
C GLU A 68 -0.46 -12.81 -10.43
N ILE A 69 -0.62 -11.53 -10.12
CA ILE A 69 0.36 -10.80 -9.32
C ILE A 69 -0.22 -10.52 -7.94
N MET A 70 0.52 -10.89 -6.91
CA MET A 70 0.16 -10.67 -5.52
C MET A 70 1.12 -9.67 -4.87
N LEU A 71 0.57 -8.70 -4.15
CA LEU A 71 1.29 -7.82 -3.25
C LEU A 71 1.50 -8.54 -1.91
N VAL A 72 2.76 -8.84 -1.60
CA VAL A 72 3.18 -9.56 -0.40
C VAL A 72 3.82 -8.59 0.58
N ASN A 73 3.66 -8.86 1.87
CA ASN A 73 4.28 -8.11 2.98
C ASN A 73 3.91 -6.62 3.07
N ALA A 74 2.83 -6.19 2.39
CA ALA A 74 2.22 -4.89 2.63
C ALA A 74 1.56 -4.88 4.02
N TYR A 75 1.94 -3.90 4.85
CA TYR A 75 1.43 -3.78 6.20
C TYR A 75 0.23 -2.84 6.23
N ILE A 76 -0.94 -3.38 6.54
CA ILE A 76 -2.16 -2.61 6.83
C ILE A 76 -2.60 -3.00 8.24
N PRO A 77 -2.67 -2.06 9.20
CA PRO A 77 -3.06 -2.41 10.56
C PRO A 77 -4.54 -2.76 10.63
N VAL A 78 -4.87 -3.58 11.63
CA VAL A 78 -6.25 -3.97 11.92
C VAL A 78 -7.07 -2.74 12.29
N TYR A 79 -8.28 -2.63 11.74
CA TYR A 79 -9.21 -1.59 12.16
C TYR A 79 -9.90 -2.03 13.46
N LEU A 80 -9.52 -1.41 14.58
CA LEU A 80 -9.99 -1.80 15.93
C LEU A 80 -11.52 -1.93 16.00
N GLN A 81 -12.27 -1.12 15.24
CA GLN A 81 -13.73 -1.07 15.34
C GLN A 81 -14.44 -2.09 14.45
N ALA A 82 -13.69 -2.93 13.72
CA ALA A 82 -14.26 -4.03 12.93
C ALA A 82 -14.52 -5.30 13.78
N ASN A 83 -14.03 -5.37 15.03
CA ASN A 83 -14.24 -6.45 16.00
C ASN A 83 -14.08 -7.87 15.38
N GLN A 84 -15.17 -8.51 14.95
CA GLN A 84 -15.17 -9.85 14.36
C GLN A 84 -14.75 -9.93 12.87
N PHE A 85 -14.79 -8.81 12.12
CA PHE A 85 -14.49 -8.76 10.68
C PHE A 85 -13.06 -8.28 10.36
N ASN A 86 -12.13 -8.63 11.24
CA ASN A 86 -10.74 -8.24 11.13
C ASN A 86 -9.99 -9.04 10.05
N HIS A 87 -8.84 -8.51 9.64
CA HIS A 87 -7.96 -9.09 8.63
C HIS A 87 -6.55 -9.26 9.20
N GLU A 88 -5.78 -10.16 8.61
CA GLU A 88 -4.35 -10.26 8.89
C GLU A 88 -3.59 -9.09 8.27
N THR A 89 -2.69 -8.47 9.04
CA THR A 89 -2.05 -7.21 8.66
C THR A 89 -1.20 -7.30 7.41
N ARG A 90 -0.51 -8.44 7.22
CA ARG A 90 0.43 -8.71 6.13
C ARG A 90 -0.07 -9.76 5.13
N ARG A 91 -1.38 -9.98 5.06
CA ARG A 91 -1.94 -10.94 4.10
C ARG A 91 -1.48 -10.60 2.67
N PRO A 92 -1.25 -11.60 1.81
CA PRO A 92 -1.04 -11.37 0.40
C PRO A 92 -2.34 -10.83 -0.23
N ARG A 93 -2.21 -9.82 -1.10
CA ARG A 93 -3.35 -9.13 -1.75
C ARG A 93 -3.21 -9.20 -3.25
N LYS A 94 -4.26 -9.58 -3.96
CA LYS A 94 -4.24 -9.65 -5.43
C LYS A 94 -4.13 -8.24 -6.03
N LEU A 95 -3.26 -8.10 -7.02
CA LEU A 95 -3.14 -6.91 -7.86
C LEU A 95 -3.95 -7.15 -9.15
N LEU A 96 -4.80 -6.17 -9.46
CA LEU A 96 -5.65 -6.15 -10.64
C LEU A 96 -4.95 -5.26 -11.69
N LEU A 97 -4.30 -5.90 -12.65
CA LEU A 97 -3.58 -5.25 -13.73
C LEU A 97 -4.35 -5.43 -15.04
N HIS A 98 -4.25 -4.44 -15.92
CA HIS A 98 -4.69 -4.60 -17.30
C HIS A 98 -3.67 -5.45 -18.08
N ARG A 99 -4.20 -6.25 -19.02
CA ARG A 99 -3.40 -7.11 -19.90
C ARG A 99 -2.92 -6.34 -21.13
#